data_AF-A0A9E2XA38-F1
#
_entry.id   AF-A0A9E2XA38-F1
#
_cell.length_a   1.000
_cell.length_b   1.000
_cell.length_c   1.000
_cell.angle_alpha   90.00
_cell.angle_beta   90.00
_cell.angle_gamma   90.00
#
_symmetry.space_group_name_H-M   'P 1'
#
loop_
_entity.id
_entity.type
_entity.pdbx_description
1 polymer ?
#
loop_
_entity_poly.entity_id
_entity_poly.type
_entity_poly.pdbx_seq_one_letter_code
_entity_poly.pdbx_strand_id
1 'polypeptide(L)'
;MINSFSYYVAVNHAYGDGYRLSERALALGRELSGSDPWDGSMRHDPVLVEVVRQLGVYASTGDALIEVEQIENPHYRIVCRSGYEEIVTPNRASGWVNALERPTAAGTGSSVAASRTRRPA
;
A
#
# COMPACT_ATOMS: atom_id res chain seq x y z
N MET A 1 -25.02 -10.87 -2.71
CA MET A 1 -23.64 -11.34 -2.53
C MET A 1 -22.73 -10.26 -3.09
N ILE A 2 -21.81 -9.73 -2.30
CA ILE A 2 -20.81 -8.77 -2.79
C ILE A 2 -19.66 -9.64 -3.32
N ASN A 3 -19.28 -9.48 -4.59
CA ASN A 3 -18.07 -10.12 -5.10
C ASN A 3 -16.87 -9.42 -4.45
N SER A 4 -16.25 -10.07 -3.47
CA SER A 4 -14.95 -9.65 -2.96
C SER A 4 -13.88 -9.94 -4.02
N PHE A 5 -13.69 -9.00 -4.94
CA PHE A 5 -12.58 -9.04 -5.87
C PHE A 5 -11.28 -9.02 -5.08
N SER A 6 -10.50 -10.09 -5.20
CA SER A 6 -9.20 -10.23 -4.55
C SER A 6 -8.13 -9.80 -5.54
N TYR A 7 -7.36 -8.79 -5.16
CA TYR A 7 -6.23 -8.31 -5.94
C TYR A 7 -4.95 -8.89 -5.33
N TYR A 8 -3.90 -9.00 -6.12
CA TYR A 8 -2.64 -9.60 -5.72
C TYR A 8 -1.49 -8.67 -6.09
N VAL A 9 -0.52 -8.55 -5.18
CA VAL A 9 0.63 -7.66 -5.33
C VAL A 9 1.88 -8.40 -4.88
N ALA A 10 2.91 -8.43 -5.72
CA ALA A 10 4.23 -8.88 -5.31
C ALA A 10 4.88 -7.79 -4.46
N VAL A 11 5.41 -8.11 -3.28
CA VAL A 11 6.04 -7.16 -2.34
C VAL A 11 7.28 -7.75 -1.68
N ASN A 12 8.24 -6.89 -1.34
CA ASN A 12 9.44 -7.31 -0.61
C ASN A 12 9.25 -7.28 0.92
N HIS A 13 9.25 -8.44 1.57
CA HIS A 13 9.14 -8.60 3.03
C HIS A 13 10.49 -8.66 3.77
N ALA A 14 11.60 -8.27 3.14
CA ALA A 14 12.92 -8.21 3.78
C ALA A 14 13.51 -6.80 3.86
N TYR A 15 14.27 -6.56 4.93
CA TYR A 15 15.06 -5.34 5.12
C TYR A 15 16.41 -5.44 4.41
N GLY A 16 16.96 -4.32 3.95
CA GLY A 16 18.26 -4.24 3.28
C GLY A 16 18.15 -3.63 1.89
N ASP A 17 18.70 -4.33 0.89
CA ASP A 17 18.85 -3.90 -0.51
C ASP A 17 17.54 -3.61 -1.28
N GLY A 18 16.40 -3.91 -0.67
CA GLY A 18 15.06 -3.66 -1.22
C GLY A 18 14.62 -4.66 -2.27
N TYR A 19 13.57 -4.31 -3.01
CA TYR A 19 12.94 -5.20 -3.99
C TYR A 19 13.91 -5.54 -5.14
N ARG A 20 14.24 -6.83 -5.30
CA ARG A 20 15.08 -7.32 -6.39
C ARG A 20 14.67 -8.73 -6.83
N LEU A 21 14.23 -8.86 -8.08
CA LEU A 21 13.90 -10.13 -8.72
C LEU A 21 15.18 -10.89 -9.09
N SER A 22 15.12 -12.22 -9.08
CA SER A 22 16.19 -13.08 -9.60
C SER A 22 16.23 -13.08 -11.12
N GLU A 23 17.38 -13.41 -11.71
CA GLU A 23 17.51 -13.59 -13.16
C GLU A 23 16.51 -14.64 -13.70
N ARG A 24 16.21 -15.67 -12.89
CA ARG A 24 15.22 -16.70 -13.22
C ARG A 24 13.79 -16.15 -13.26
N ALA A 25 13.44 -15.23 -12.36
CA ALA A 25 12.15 -14.54 -12.40
C ALA A 25 12.03 -13.61 -13.62
N LEU A 26 13.10 -12.90 -13.97
CA LEU A 26 13.14 -12.07 -15.17
C LEU A 26 13.05 -12.93 -16.45
N ALA A 27 13.72 -14.09 -16.50
CA ALA A 27 13.62 -15.03 -17.62
C ALA A 27 12.21 -15.59 -17.80
N LEU A 28 11.60 -16.12 -16.74
CA LEU A 28 10.22 -16.63 -16.78
C LEU A 28 9.22 -15.50 -17.11
N GLY A 29 9.45 -14.29 -16.61
CA GLY A 29 8.64 -13.11 -16.96
C GLY A 29 8.66 -12.81 -18.45
N ARG A 30 9.83 -12.85 -19.10
CA ARG A 30 9.98 -12.70 -20.57
C ARG A 30 9.26 -13.80 -21.34
N GLU A 31 9.37 -15.05 -20.90
CA GLU A 31 8.71 -16.20 -21.54
C GLU A 31 7.18 -16.07 -21.50
N LEU A 32 6.62 -15.55 -20.40
CA LEU A 32 5.18 -15.38 -20.23
C LEU A 32 4.62 -14.09 -20.86
N SER A 33 5.38 -12.99 -20.89
CA SER A 33 4.92 -11.70 -21.43
C SER A 33 5.21 -11.52 -22.93
N GLY A 34 6.25 -12.17 -23.45
CA GLY A 34 6.78 -11.92 -24.80
C GLY A 34 7.55 -10.60 -24.95
N SER A 35 7.82 -9.88 -23.86
CA SER A 35 8.55 -8.61 -23.84
C SER A 35 9.62 -8.59 -22.74
N ASP A 36 10.50 -7.58 -22.75
CA ASP A 36 11.33 -7.34 -21.57
C ASP A 36 10.45 -7.10 -20.33
N PRO A 37 10.83 -7.65 -19.16
CA PRO A 37 9.99 -7.70 -17.98
C PRO A 37 10.17 -6.43 -17.13
N TRP A 38 9.26 -6.26 -16.18
CA TRP A 38 9.04 -5.06 -15.38
C TRP A 38 10.33 -4.41 -14.84
N ASP A 39 10.39 -3.08 -14.99
CA ASP A 39 11.40 -2.18 -14.41
C ASP A 39 11.37 -2.09 -12.86
N GLY A 40 10.54 -2.92 -12.22
CA GLY A 40 10.31 -2.88 -10.78
C GLY A 40 9.27 -1.85 -10.33
N SER A 41 8.46 -1.26 -11.21
CA SER A 41 7.34 -0.37 -10.82
C SER A 41 5.97 -1.07 -10.71
N MET A 42 5.71 -2.10 -11.52
CA MET A 42 4.37 -2.70 -11.69
C MET A 42 4.10 -3.88 -10.74
N ARG A 43 4.01 -3.62 -9.44
CA ARG A 43 3.86 -4.65 -8.39
C ARG A 43 2.57 -5.48 -8.45
N HIS A 44 1.53 -5.00 -9.14
CA HIS A 44 0.25 -5.68 -9.37
C HIS A 44 0.15 -6.35 -10.74
N ASP A 45 1.23 -6.40 -11.53
CA ASP A 45 1.18 -7.01 -12.85
C ASP A 45 0.79 -8.51 -12.74
N PRO A 46 -0.20 -8.99 -13.51
CA PRO A 46 -0.67 -10.37 -13.39
C PRO A 46 0.40 -11.42 -13.67
N VAL A 47 1.30 -11.15 -14.61
CA VAL A 47 2.38 -12.04 -15.01
C VAL A 47 3.51 -11.99 -13.97
N LEU A 48 3.81 -10.83 -13.38
CA LEU A 48 4.73 -10.74 -12.23
C LEU A 48 4.22 -11.57 -11.04
N VAL A 49 2.94 -11.40 -10.67
CA VAL A 49 2.31 -12.15 -9.59
C VAL A 49 2.39 -13.66 -9.85
N GLU A 50 2.19 -14.09 -11.09
CA GLU A 50 2.29 -15.49 -11.48
C GLU A 50 3.73 -16.02 -11.42
N VAL A 51 4.72 -15.26 -11.89
CA VAL A 51 6.16 -15.60 -11.76
C VAL A 51 6.55 -15.80 -10.29
N VAL A 52 6.14 -14.89 -9.40
CA VAL A 52 6.47 -14.97 -7.97
C VAL A 52 5.77 -16.17 -7.33
N ARG A 53 4.53 -16.50 -7.71
CA ARG A 53 3.84 -17.72 -7.25
C ARG A 53 4.54 -19.01 -7.68
N GLN A 54 4.98 -19.10 -8.94
CA GLN A 54 5.61 -20.30 -9.47
C GLN A 54 7.02 -20.53 -8.92
N LEU A 55 7.78 -19.46 -8.69
CA LEU A 55 9.16 -19.56 -8.21
C LEU A 55 9.29 -19.49 -6.67
N GLY A 56 8.32 -18.90 -5.97
CA GLY A 56 8.36 -18.72 -4.53
C GLY A 56 9.64 -18.01 -4.08
N VAL A 57 10.36 -18.62 -3.13
CA VAL A 57 11.66 -18.11 -2.64
C VAL A 57 12.73 -17.92 -3.74
N TYR A 58 12.61 -18.61 -4.88
CA TYR A 58 13.53 -18.43 -6.02
C TYR A 58 13.18 -17.22 -6.91
N ALA A 59 12.11 -16.48 -6.59
CA ALA A 59 11.72 -15.28 -7.30
C ALA A 59 12.62 -14.07 -6.98
N SER A 60 13.24 -14.04 -5.80
CA SER A 60 14.10 -12.95 -5.32
C SER A 60 15.58 -13.32 -5.32
N THR A 61 16.45 -12.32 -5.09
CA THR A 61 17.91 -12.48 -5.03
C THR A 61 18.54 -11.61 -3.95
N GLY A 62 19.69 -12.04 -3.41
CA GLY A 62 20.35 -11.39 -2.28
C GLY A 62 19.47 -11.46 -1.02
N ASP A 63 19.41 -10.34 -0.28
CA ASP A 63 18.62 -10.23 0.94
C ASP A 63 17.12 -9.96 0.69
N ALA A 64 16.65 -9.94 -0.57
CA ALA A 64 15.25 -9.69 -0.88
C ALA A 64 14.37 -10.93 -0.65
N LEU A 65 13.15 -10.74 -0.14
CA LEU A 65 12.12 -11.76 0.03
C LEU A 65 10.84 -11.28 -0.67
N ILE A 66 10.67 -11.64 -1.94
CA ILE A 66 9.51 -11.22 -2.73
C ILE A 66 8.39 -12.26 -2.58
N GLU A 67 7.26 -11.83 -2.01
CA GLU A 67 6.08 -12.66 -1.77
C GLU A 67 4.85 -12.02 -2.42
N VAL A 68 3.79 -12.80 -2.66
CA VAL A 68 2.51 -12.28 -3.15
C VAL A 68 1.55 -12.07 -1.97
N GLU A 69 1.21 -10.82 -1.69
CA GLU A 69 0.15 -10.47 -0.74
C GLU A 69 -1.20 -10.34 -1.46
N GLN A 70 -2.27 -10.80 -0.81
CA GLN A 70 -3.65 -10.61 -1.25
C GLN A 70 -4.23 -9.34 -0.61
N ILE A 71 -4.86 -8.48 -1.42
CA ILE A 71 -5.42 -7.21 -0.97
C ILE A 71 -6.88 -7.07 -1.44
N GLU A 72 -7.68 -6.41 -0.60
CA GLU A 72 -9.14 -6.26 -0.81
C GLU A 72 -9.54 -5.05 -1.65
N ASN A 73 -8.58 -4.19 -2.00
CA ASN A 73 -8.83 -2.90 -2.65
C ASN A 73 -7.77 -2.66 -3.74
N PRO A 74 -8.15 -2.35 -5.00
CA PRO A 74 -7.18 -2.10 -6.07
C PRO A 74 -6.43 -0.77 -5.88
N HIS A 75 -6.96 0.13 -5.05
CA HIS A 75 -6.29 1.36 -4.66
C HIS A 75 -5.39 1.07 -3.45
N TYR A 76 -4.09 1.00 -3.72
CA TYR A 76 -3.07 0.81 -2.70
C TYR A 76 -1.86 1.72 -3.00
N ARG A 77 -1.02 1.92 -1.98
CA ARG A 77 0.36 2.39 -2.15
C ARG A 77 1.30 1.42 -1.46
N ILE A 78 2.53 1.36 -1.93
CA ILE A 78 3.63 0.70 -1.21
C ILE A 78 4.39 1.79 -0.45
N VAL A 79 4.67 1.52 0.83
CA VAL A 79 5.56 2.32 1.66
C VAL A 79 6.82 1.50 1.90
N CYS A 80 7.98 1.97 1.43
CA CYS A 80 9.25 1.31 1.66
C CYS A 80 9.93 1.87 2.94
N ARG A 81 10.41 0.99 3.81
CA ARG A 81 11.19 1.32 5.01
C ARG A 81 12.43 0.44 5.08
N SER A 82 13.60 1.00 4.74
CA SER A 82 14.87 0.27 4.74
C SER A 82 14.82 -1.05 3.93
N GLY A 83 14.25 -0.99 2.73
CA GLY A 83 14.06 -2.12 1.82
C GLY A 83 12.73 -2.86 1.99
N TYR A 84 12.20 -2.96 3.21
CA TYR A 84 10.92 -3.63 3.49
C TYR A 84 9.75 -2.82 2.89
N GLU A 85 8.87 -3.48 2.13
CA GLU A 85 7.71 -2.91 1.48
C GLU A 85 6.42 -3.26 2.23
N GLU A 86 5.62 -2.25 2.58
CA GLU A 86 4.33 -2.39 3.26
C GLU A 86 3.20 -1.89 2.36
N ILE A 87 2.14 -2.70 2.20
CA ILE A 87 0.94 -2.29 1.45
C ILE A 87 -0.02 -1.50 2.35
N VAL A 88 -0.26 -0.24 1.99
CA VAL A 88 -1.28 0.62 2.61
C VAL A 88 -2.45 0.80 1.65
N THR A 89 -3.62 0.31 2.05
CA THR A 89 -4.91 0.52 1.35
C THR A 89 -5.80 1.47 2.16
N PRO A 90 -6.86 2.08 1.58
CA PRO A 90 -7.88 2.85 2.31
C PRO A 90 -8.55 2.11 3.47
N ASN A 91 -8.51 0.77 3.48
CA ASN A 91 -9.21 -0.06 4.46
C ASN A 91 -8.26 -0.65 5.53
N ARG A 92 -6.93 -0.52 5.36
CA ARG A 92 -5.90 -1.09 6.26
C ARG A 92 -5.14 0.02 6.97
N ALA A 93 -4.81 -0.20 8.24
CA ALA A 93 -4.04 0.65 9.17
C ALA A 93 -3.69 2.08 8.66
N SER A 94 -4.37 3.11 9.19
CA SER A 94 -4.22 4.52 8.78
C SER A 94 -4.55 4.83 7.31
N GLY A 95 -5.38 3.99 6.68
CA GLY A 95 -5.90 4.16 5.33
C GLY A 95 -6.54 5.52 5.07
N TRP A 96 -5.75 6.41 4.48
CA TRP A 96 -6.13 7.63 3.76
C TRP A 96 -7.23 8.50 4.42
N VAL A 97 -6.84 9.36 5.36
CA VAL A 97 -7.74 10.39 5.90
C VAL A 97 -7.96 11.51 4.85
N ASN A 98 -9.23 11.70 4.48
CA ASN A 98 -9.86 12.73 3.64
C ASN A 98 -8.99 13.83 2.99
N ALA A 99 -9.11 13.96 1.66
CA ALA A 99 -8.77 15.18 0.90
C ALA A 99 -9.72 16.39 1.15
N LEU A 100 -10.47 16.38 2.26
CA LEU A 100 -11.39 17.45 2.70
C LEU A 100 -10.97 18.12 4.01
N GLU A 101 -9.78 17.81 4.55
CA GLU A 101 -9.06 18.72 5.45
C GLU A 101 -8.41 19.83 4.59
N ARG A 102 -9.11 20.84 4.07
CA ARG A 102 -10.08 21.75 4.70
C ARG A 102 -11.16 22.17 3.68
N PRO A 103 -12.43 22.39 4.09
CA PRO A 103 -12.86 23.71 4.59
C PRO A 103 -13.97 23.60 5.70
N THR A 104 -14.44 24.64 6.41
CA THR A 104 -14.16 26.10 6.49
C THR A 104 -14.41 26.59 7.94
N ALA A 105 -14.30 27.90 8.23
CA ALA A 105 -14.74 28.46 9.52
C ALA A 105 -16.29 28.59 9.61
N ALA A 106 -16.90 27.82 10.51
CA ALA A 106 -18.18 28.09 11.19
C ALA A 106 -18.18 27.23 12.47
N GLY A 107 -18.49 27.71 13.67
CA GLY A 107 -19.28 28.88 14.02
C GLY A 107 -20.62 28.46 14.63
N THR A 108 -20.60 27.86 15.82
CA THR A 108 -21.69 27.78 16.84
C THR A 108 -21.18 26.87 17.99
N GLY A 109 -21.16 27.29 19.25
CA GLY A 109 -21.41 28.63 19.78
C GLY A 109 -20.78 28.79 21.17
N SER A 110 -20.19 29.95 21.43
CA SER A 110 -19.74 30.32 22.77
C SER A 110 -20.96 30.77 23.58
N SER A 111 -21.53 29.86 24.38
CA SER A 111 -22.53 30.23 25.38
C SER A 111 -21.83 30.88 26.57
N VAL A 112 -21.48 32.16 26.44
CA VAL A 112 -21.09 32.98 27.59
C VAL A 112 -22.31 33.13 28.49
N ALA A 113 -22.34 32.34 29.56
CA ALA A 113 -23.34 32.45 30.62
C ALA A 113 -23.15 33.79 31.34
N ALA A 114 -23.89 34.81 30.90
CA ALA A 114 -23.90 36.14 31.50
C ALA A 114 -24.63 36.14 32.86
N SER A 115 -24.00 35.55 33.87
CA SER A 115 -24.46 35.59 35.25
C SER A 115 -24.18 36.96 35.86
N ARG A 116 -25.26 37.72 36.07
CA ARG A 116 -25.26 39.02 36.76
C ARG A 116 -24.65 38.91 38.16
N THR A 117 -23.76 39.84 38.50
CA THR A 117 -23.50 40.21 39.91
C THR A 117 -23.77 41.71 40.08
N ARG A 118 -24.91 42.04 40.73
CA ARG A 118 -25.26 43.42 41.12
C ARG A 118 -24.91 43.64 42.60
N ARG A 119 -23.92 44.50 42.89
CA ARG A 119 -23.69 45.20 44.19
C ARG A 119 -23.48 44.27 45.42
N PRO A 120 -23.09 44.76 46.63
CA PRO A 120 -23.06 46.12 47.21
C PRO A 120 -21.60 46.63 47.44
N ALA A 121 -21.32 47.77 48.09
CA ALA A 121 -22.17 48.74 48.81
C ALA A 121 -21.93 50.16 48.29
#